data_AF-A0A836RMG0-F1
#
_entry.id   AF-A0A836RMG0-F1
#
_cell.length_a   1.000
_cell.length_b   1.000
_cell.length_c   1.000
_cell.angle_alpha   90.00
_cell.angle_beta   90.00
_cell.angle_gamma   90.00
#
_symmetry.space_group_name_H-M   'P 1'
#
loop_
_entity.id
_entity.type
_entity.pdbx_description
1 polymer ?
#
loop_
_entity_poly.entity_id
_entity_poly.type
_entity_poly.pdbx_seq_one_letter_code
_entity_poly.pdbx_strand_id
1 'polypeptide(L)'
;MRAYFRRVGLALGMVIGVTTGGPGACAEQPARVFRAGAAAVDITPTKLPVIVCGSFRERTANRVFDRLMSRALVLDDGRTRIAVVVVD
;
A
#
# COMPACT_ATOMS: atom_id res chain seq x y z
N MET A 1 17.38 7.50 2.98
CA MET A 1 15.94 7.26 2.71
C MET A 1 15.53 5.93 3.29
N ARG A 2 15.13 5.90 4.57
CA ARG A 2 14.65 4.67 5.23
C ARG A 2 13.17 4.51 4.87
N ALA A 3 12.83 3.42 4.19
CA ALA A 3 11.46 3.04 3.87
C ALA A 3 10.63 3.07 5.16
N TYR A 4 9.63 3.95 5.16
CA TYR A 4 8.72 4.19 6.27
C TYR A 4 7.72 3.02 6.35
N PHE A 5 8.23 1.82 6.66
CA PHE A 5 7.44 0.63 6.97
C PHE A 5 6.90 0.75 8.40
N ARG A 6 6.19 1.85 8.68
CA ARG A 6 5.61 2.10 10.00
C ARG A 6 4.26 1.39 10.05
N ARG A 7 4.31 0.15 10.51
CA ARG A 7 3.31 -0.52 11.37
C ARG A 7 1.92 0.13 11.30
N VAL A 8 1.13 -0.19 10.28
CA VAL A 8 -0.32 -0.01 10.37
C VAL A 8 -0.84 -1.17 11.22
N GLY A 9 -0.94 -0.88 12.51
CA GLY A 9 -1.53 -1.78 13.49
C GLY A 9 -3.05 -1.78 13.35
N LEU A 10 -3.59 -2.98 13.49
CA LEU A 10 -4.79 -3.26 14.28
C LEU A 10 -6.11 -2.59 13.83
N ALA A 11 -6.83 -3.30 12.97
CA ALA A 11 -8.28 -3.40 13.01
C ALA A 11 -8.62 -4.83 12.59
N LEU A 12 -8.53 -5.79 13.52
CA LEU A 12 -9.71 -6.37 14.18
C LEU A 12 -10.86 -6.60 13.19
N GLY A 13 -10.93 -7.81 12.65
CA GLY A 13 -11.94 -8.23 11.70
C GLY A 13 -12.05 -9.76 11.66
N MET A 14 -12.36 -10.32 12.83
CA MET A 14 -13.11 -11.57 13.02
C MET A 14 -12.63 -12.82 12.25
N VAL A 15 -11.75 -13.60 12.88
CA VAL A 15 -11.56 -15.02 12.57
C VAL A 15 -12.63 -15.81 13.32
N ILE A 16 -13.62 -16.35 12.61
CA ILE A 16 -14.36 -17.52 13.09
C ILE A 16 -13.81 -18.72 12.33
N GLY A 17 -13.06 -19.56 13.04
CA GLY A 17 -12.57 -20.84 12.57
C GLY A 17 -12.40 -21.77 13.76
N VAL A 18 -13.53 -22.20 14.34
CA VAL A 18 -13.53 -23.37 15.23
C VAL A 18 -13.58 -24.59 14.33
N THR A 19 -12.46 -25.31 14.23
CA THR A 19 -12.45 -26.72 13.83
C THR A 19 -11.56 -27.49 14.80
N THR A 20 -12.21 -28.25 15.69
CA THR A 20 -11.61 -29.34 16.47
C THR A 20 -11.18 -30.48 15.55
N GLY A 21 -9.96 -31.01 15.74
CA GLY A 21 -9.69 -32.44 15.56
C GLY A 21 -8.42 -32.87 14.81
N GLY A 22 -7.35 -33.13 15.58
CA GLY A 22 -6.60 -34.40 15.52
C GLY A 22 -5.59 -34.66 14.38
N PRO A 23 -4.53 -35.47 14.63
CA PRO A 23 -3.19 -35.16 14.17
C PRO A 23 -2.73 -36.00 12.98
N GLY A 24 -2.11 -35.34 12.01
CA GLY A 24 -1.28 -35.96 10.98
C GLY A 24 -0.06 -35.09 10.76
N ALA A 25 1.07 -35.47 11.35
CA ALA A 25 2.35 -34.86 11.05
C ALA A 25 2.75 -35.24 9.61
N CYS A 26 2.38 -34.40 8.65
CA CYS A 26 3.06 -34.29 7.38
C CYS A 26 3.95 -33.05 7.49
N ALA A 27 5.22 -33.18 7.14
CA ALA A 27 6.18 -32.07 7.17
C ALA A 27 5.61 -30.88 6.41
N GLU A 28 5.14 -29.87 7.13
CA GLU A 28 4.59 -28.66 6.54
C GLU A 28 5.76 -27.83 6.07
N GLN A 29 6.19 -28.11 4.84
CA GLN A 29 6.90 -27.12 4.03
C GLN A 29 6.14 -25.81 4.22
N PRO A 30 6.78 -24.74 4.74
CA PRO A 30 6.05 -23.54 5.11
C PRO A 30 5.28 -23.08 3.89
N ALA A 31 3.95 -23.27 3.93
CA ALA A 31 3.09 -22.93 2.82
C ALA A 31 3.34 -21.45 2.55
N ARG A 32 3.84 -21.12 1.36
CA ARG A 32 4.08 -19.73 1.00
C ARG A 32 2.72 -19.06 0.92
N VAL A 33 2.37 -18.33 1.97
CA VAL A 33 1.11 -17.61 2.04
C VAL A 33 1.28 -16.35 1.21
N PHE A 34 0.54 -16.29 0.11
CA PHE A 34 0.44 -15.07 -0.66
C PHE A 34 -0.32 -14.01 0.15
N ARG A 35 0.30 -12.84 0.32
CA ARG A 35 -0.25 -11.69 1.03
C ARG A 35 -0.38 -10.53 0.05
N ALA A 36 -1.54 -9.88 0.07
CA ALA A 36 -1.77 -8.67 -0.70
C ALA A 36 -2.19 -7.53 0.25
N GLY A 37 -1.79 -6.31 -0.10
CA GLY A 37 -2.18 -5.10 0.60
C GLY A 37 -2.45 -3.98 -0.38
N ALA A 38 -3.43 -3.14 -0.08
CA ALA A 38 -3.74 -1.94 -0.84
C ALA A 38 -3.69 -0.72 0.08
N ALA A 39 -3.17 0.39 -0.43
CA ALA A 39 -3.13 1.66 0.28
C ALA A 39 -3.45 2.81 -0.68
N ALA A 40 -4.20 3.80 -0.20
CA ALA A 40 -4.41 5.06 -0.90
C ALA A 40 -3.97 6.20 0.02
N VAL A 41 -3.17 7.12 -0.51
CA VAL A 41 -2.60 8.24 0.24
C VAL A 41 -2.85 9.52 -0.54
N ASP A 42 -3.33 10.54 0.17
CA ASP A 42 -3.46 11.89 -0.37
C ASP A 42 -2.06 12.53 -0.45
N ILE A 43 -1.66 12.89 -1.66
CA ILE A 43 -0.38 13.52 -1.99
C ILE A 43 -0.57 14.99 -2.42
N THR A 44 -1.74 15.56 -2.14
CA THR A 44 -2.04 16.97 -2.43
C THR A 44 -1.00 17.90 -1.78
N PRO A 45 -0.39 18.83 -2.55
CA PRO A 45 0.57 19.78 -2.03
C PRO A 45 -0.01 20.64 -0.89
N THR A 46 0.70 20.69 0.24
CA THR A 46 0.28 21.46 1.42
C THR A 46 0.80 22.90 1.42
N LYS A 47 1.81 23.19 0.59
CA LYS A 47 2.40 24.52 0.43
C LYS A 47 2.20 24.97 -1.01
N LEU A 48 1.53 26.09 -1.18
CA LEU A 48 1.34 26.76 -2.47
C LEU A 48 2.13 28.09 -2.45
N PRO A 49 2.62 28.57 -3.59
CA PRO A 49 2.38 28.07 -4.95
C PRO A 49 3.38 27.00 -5.40
N VAL A 50 2.96 26.05 -6.24
CA VAL A 50 3.80 24.94 -6.75
C VAL A 50 3.92 24.97 -8.27
N ILE A 51 5.06 24.50 -8.79
CA ILE A 51 5.27 24.38 -10.23
C ILE A 51 4.55 23.13 -10.75
N VAL A 52 3.82 23.27 -11.84
CA VAL A 52 3.10 22.17 -12.50
C VAL A 52 4.03 21.47 -13.50
N CYS A 53 4.35 20.20 -13.24
CA CYS A 53 5.09 19.36 -14.18
C CYS A 53 4.27 19.05 -15.43
N GLY A 54 4.91 18.95 -16.60
CA GLY A 54 4.27 18.53 -17.85
C GLY A 54 3.69 19.65 -18.72
N SER A 55 3.86 20.92 -18.33
CA SER A 55 3.50 22.07 -19.19
C SER A 55 4.69 22.48 -20.09
N PHE A 56 4.41 22.97 -21.30
CA PHE A 56 5.45 23.43 -22.24
C PHE A 56 6.19 24.70 -21.78
N ARG A 57 5.51 25.52 -20.97
CA ARG A 57 6.07 26.66 -20.25
C ARG A 57 5.83 26.47 -18.76
N GLU A 58 6.71 27.04 -17.94
CA GLU A 58 6.55 26.98 -16.49
C GLU A 58 5.20 27.59 -16.09
N ARG A 59 4.38 26.79 -15.40
CA ARG A 59 3.08 27.21 -14.88
C ARG A 59 3.05 26.95 -13.39
N THR A 60 2.68 27.96 -12.63
CA THR A 60 2.53 27.83 -11.18
C THR A 60 1.05 27.67 -10.82
N ALA A 61 0.75 26.71 -9.95
CA ALA A 61 -0.57 26.50 -9.39
C ALA A 61 -0.65 27.15 -8.00
N ASN A 62 -1.63 28.06 -7.85
CA ASN A 62 -1.88 28.78 -6.60
C ASN A 62 -3.07 28.22 -5.81
N ARG A 63 -3.76 27.23 -6.38
CA ARG A 63 -4.94 26.56 -5.79
C ARG A 63 -4.94 25.09 -6.19
N VAL A 64 -5.47 24.25 -5.31
CA VAL A 64 -5.74 22.83 -5.57
C VAL A 64 -7.18 22.71 -6.06
N PHE A 65 -7.38 22.06 -7.20
CA PHE A 65 -8.71 21.84 -7.79
C PHE A 65 -9.30 20.47 -7.42
N ASP A 66 -8.47 19.44 -7.39
CA ASP A 66 -8.82 18.09 -6.94
C ASP A 66 -7.69 17.54 -6.06
N ARG A 67 -8.02 16.59 -5.19
CA ARG A 67 -7.04 15.90 -4.36
C ARG A 67 -6.22 14.94 -5.20
N LEU A 68 -4.91 15.11 -5.17
CA LEU A 68 -3.99 14.20 -5.83
C LEU A 68 -3.82 12.96 -4.96
N MET A 69 -4.04 11.78 -5.53
CA MET A 69 -3.98 10.52 -4.78
C MET A 69 -2.91 9.61 -5.34
N SER A 70 -2.10 9.02 -4.45
CA SER A 70 -1.23 7.91 -4.75
C SER A 70 -1.87 6.60 -4.28
N ARG A 71 -1.99 5.62 -5.18
CA ARG A 71 -2.62 4.33 -4.90
C ARG A 71 -1.60 3.22 -5.11
N ALA A 72 -1.36 2.43 -4.07
CA ALA A 72 -0.37 1.37 -4.05
C ALA A 72 -1.04 0.01 -3.87
N LEU A 73 -0.62 -0.96 -4.67
CA LEU A 73 -0.93 -2.38 -4.52
C LEU A 73 0.36 -3.14 -4.28
N VAL A 74 0.42 -3.86 -3.15
CA VAL A 74 1.59 -4.60 -2.69
C VAL A 74 1.26 -6.08 -2.67
N LEU A 75 2.11 -6.89 -3.28
CA LEU A 75 2.00 -8.33 -3.35
C LEU A 75 3.25 -8.95 -2.73
N ASP A 76 3.07 -9.97 -1.91
CA ASP A 76 4.13 -10.66 -1.19
C ASP A 76 3.87 -12.16 -1.21
N ASP A 77 4.80 -12.93 -1.79
CA ASP A 77 4.75 -14.39 -1.85
C ASP A 77 5.66 -15.06 -0.79
N GLY A 78 5.99 -14.33 0.28
CA GLY A 78 6.94 -14.77 1.31
C GLY A 78 8.41 -14.82 0.88
N ARG A 79 8.71 -14.76 -0.42
CA ARG A 79 10.09 -14.65 -0.97
C ARG A 79 10.35 -13.32 -1.66
N THR A 80 9.38 -12.85 -2.44
CA THR A 80 9.51 -11.61 -3.23
C THR A 80 8.34 -10.71 -2.88
N ARG A 81 8.64 -9.41 -2.69
CA ARG A 81 7.65 -8.37 -2.45
C ARG A 81 7.72 -7.35 -3.58
N ILE A 82 6.58 -7.11 -4.23
CA ILE A 82 6.44 -6.15 -5.33
C ILE A 82 5.40 -5.12 -4.92
N ALA A 83 5.67 -3.86 -5.21
CA ALA A 83 4.73 -2.77 -5.03
C ALA A 83 4.54 -2.04 -6.36
N VAL A 84 3.30 -1.91 -6.80
CA VAL A 84 2.92 -1.10 -7.96
C VAL A 84 2.17 0.12 -7.43
N VAL A 85 2.62 1.30 -7.80
CA VAL A 85 2.04 2.57 -7.34
C VAL A 85 1.62 3.37 -8.54
N VAL A 86 0.34 3.75 -8.56
CA VAL A 86 -0.22 4.70 -9.52
C VAL A 86 -0.27 6.06 -8.84
N VAL A 87 0.27 7.06 -9.51
CA VAL A 87 0.25 8.46 -9.10
C VAL A 87 -0.53 9.22 -10.16
N ASP A 88 -1.43 10.08 -9.72
CA ASP A 88 -2.15 11.05 -10.56
C ASP A 88 -1.23 12.19 -11.02
#